data_AF-A0A9Q3XU23-F1
#
_entry.id   AF-A0A9Q3XU23-F1
#
_cell.length_a   1.000
_cell.length_b   1.000
_cell.length_c   1.000
_cell.angle_alpha   90.00
_cell.angle_beta   90.00
_cell.angle_gamma   90.00
#
_symmetry.space_group_name_H-M   'P 1'
#
loop_
_entity.id
_entity.type
_entity.pdbx_description
1 polymer ?
#
loop_
_entity_poly.entity_id
_entity_poly.type
_entity_poly.pdbx_seq_one_letter_code
_entity_poly.pdbx_strand_id
1 'polypeptide(L)'
;MTKTLVNYQTLKNSFNQEVSTQLQMVDSLSKNGKFLVIQTDPIIVEVEVNTNNIETITIKSKLLNTPLYDEIFIALEKSLNCSSVKFYNAYKSAIKNGTVVTAENNNIKVVHDARNGQLNVKITKEN
;
A
#
# COMPACT_ATOMS: atom_id res chain seq x y z
N MET A 1 17.47 -7.31 -5.92
CA MET A 1 16.62 -6.84 -7.03
C MET A 1 15.20 -6.82 -6.52
N THR A 2 14.53 -5.67 -6.56
CA THR A 2 13.10 -5.54 -6.30
C THR A 2 12.33 -6.18 -7.46
N LYS A 3 11.30 -6.97 -7.15
CA LYS A 3 10.48 -7.67 -8.14
C LYS A 3 9.24 -6.86 -8.47
N THR A 4 8.78 -6.95 -9.72
CA THR A 4 7.53 -6.34 -10.19
C THR A 4 6.33 -6.89 -9.43
N LEU A 5 5.61 -6.01 -8.73
CA LEU A 5 4.28 -6.26 -8.19
C LEU A 5 3.27 -6.39 -9.35
N VAL A 6 3.11 -5.31 -10.10
CA VAL A 6 2.10 -5.15 -11.15
C VAL A 6 2.43 -3.92 -12.02
N ASN A 7 1.85 -3.84 -13.22
CA ASN A 7 1.89 -2.62 -14.01
C ASN A 7 1.07 -1.50 -13.35
N TYR A 8 1.57 -0.26 -13.38
CA TYR A 8 0.91 0.89 -12.76
C TYR A 8 -0.52 1.12 -13.28
N GLN A 9 -0.71 1.10 -14.60
CA GLN A 9 -2.01 1.37 -15.21
C GLN A 9 -3.02 0.28 -14.84
N THR A 10 -2.58 -0.98 -14.81
CA THR A 10 -3.41 -2.10 -14.35
C THR A 10 -3.83 -1.93 -12.89
N LEU A 11 -2.88 -1.60 -12.00
CA LEU A 11 -3.21 -1.35 -10.58
C LEU A 11 -4.19 -0.20 -10.45
N LYS A 12 -3.88 0.96 -11.04
CA LYS A 12 -4.70 2.17 -10.99
C LYS A 12 -6.14 1.88 -11.43
N ASN A 13 -6.32 1.22 -12.58
CA ASN A 13 -7.63 0.97 -13.14
C ASN A 13 -8.49 0.12 -12.22
N SER A 14 -7.92 -0.93 -11.62
CA SER A 14 -8.64 -1.77 -10.65
C SER A 14 -8.86 -1.04 -9.33
N PHE A 15 -7.84 -0.36 -8.81
CA PHE A 15 -7.89 0.32 -7.52
C PHE A 15 -8.89 1.49 -7.51
N ASN A 16 -8.89 2.34 -8.54
CA ASN A 16 -9.77 3.53 -8.61
C ASN A 16 -11.27 3.18 -8.72
N GLN A 17 -11.62 1.93 -9.05
CA GLN A 17 -13.00 1.44 -9.05
C GLN A 17 -13.50 1.07 -7.64
N GLU A 18 -12.57 0.82 -6.71
CA GLU A 18 -12.86 0.30 -5.36
C GLU A 18 -12.76 1.38 -4.28
N VAL A 19 -12.31 2.59 -4.63
CA VAL A 19 -12.10 3.69 -3.68
C VAL A 19 -12.90 4.93 -4.05
N SER A 20 -13.16 5.75 -3.04
CA SER A 20 -13.73 7.08 -3.14
C SER A 20 -12.86 8.02 -3.98
N THR A 21 -13.50 9.01 -4.62
CA THR A 21 -12.84 9.95 -5.54
C THR A 21 -11.60 10.61 -4.95
N GLN A 22 -11.61 10.93 -3.65
CA GLN A 22 -10.48 11.57 -2.96
C GLN A 22 -9.24 10.67 -2.79
N LEU A 23 -9.39 9.36 -2.99
CA LEU A 23 -8.32 8.37 -2.84
C LEU A 23 -7.86 7.82 -4.19
N GLN A 24 -8.42 8.28 -5.30
CA GLN A 24 -8.02 7.79 -6.62
C GLN A 24 -6.56 8.16 -6.93
N MET A 25 -5.83 7.20 -7.51
CA MET A 25 -4.45 7.40 -7.97
C MET A 25 -4.41 8.31 -9.21
N VAL A 26 -3.37 9.14 -9.28
CA VAL A 26 -3.11 10.07 -10.40
C VAL A 26 -3.01 9.37 -11.76
N ASP A 27 -3.29 10.12 -12.84
CA ASP A 27 -3.50 9.50 -14.15
C ASP A 27 -2.28 8.88 -14.80
N SER A 28 -1.12 9.49 -14.61
CA SER A 28 0.14 9.04 -15.20
C SER A 28 1.30 9.34 -14.28
N LEU A 29 2.32 8.50 -14.39
CA LEU A 29 3.62 8.72 -13.76
C LEU A 29 4.61 9.12 -14.84
N SER A 30 5.58 9.96 -14.50
CA SER A 30 6.72 10.21 -15.39
C SER A 30 7.68 9.00 -15.35
N LYS A 31 8.94 9.17 -15.78
CA LYS A 31 9.93 8.09 -15.94
C LYS A 31 10.17 7.29 -14.63
N ASN A 32 11.13 6.35 -14.62
CA ASN A 32 11.48 5.57 -13.43
C ASN A 32 11.70 6.43 -12.18
N GLY A 33 11.30 5.93 -11.02
CA GLY A 33 11.51 6.60 -9.73
C GLY A 33 10.36 6.43 -8.76
N LYS A 34 10.36 7.28 -7.73
CA LYS A 34 9.36 7.29 -6.66
C LYS A 34 8.35 8.41 -6.87
N PHE A 35 7.06 8.09 -6.79
CA PHE A 35 5.96 8.99 -7.07
C PHE A 35 4.92 9.02 -5.96
N LEU A 36 4.47 10.21 -5.61
CA LEU A 36 3.28 10.42 -4.78
C LEU A 36 2.05 10.24 -5.67
N VAL A 37 1.19 9.28 -5.34
CA VAL A 37 0.00 8.94 -6.15
C VAL A 37 -1.32 9.27 -5.48
N ILE A 38 -1.34 9.40 -4.15
CA ILE A 38 -2.48 9.83 -3.36
C ILE A 38 -1.98 10.76 -2.26
N GLN A 39 -2.64 11.90 -2.06
CA GLN A 39 -2.35 12.85 -0.99
C GLN A 39 -3.66 13.40 -0.41
N THR A 40 -4.10 12.81 0.70
CA THR A 40 -5.34 13.18 1.39
C THR A 40 -5.12 13.03 2.89
N ASP A 41 -5.13 14.13 3.65
CA ASP A 41 -4.83 14.08 5.09
C ASP A 41 -5.75 13.08 5.82
N PRO A 42 -5.22 12.18 6.67
CA PRO A 42 -3.84 12.08 7.17
C PRO A 42 -2.91 11.15 6.38
N ILE A 43 -3.30 10.71 5.17
CA ILE A 43 -2.63 9.67 4.38
C ILE A 43 -1.89 10.24 3.16
N ILE A 44 -0.73 9.65 2.89
CA ILE A 44 -0.05 9.72 1.60
C ILE A 44 0.26 8.31 1.10
N VAL A 45 0.14 8.09 -0.21
CA VAL A 45 0.56 6.85 -0.86
C VAL A 45 1.60 7.16 -1.92
N GLU A 46 2.73 6.47 -1.83
CA GLU A 46 3.84 6.56 -2.76
C GLU A 46 4.06 5.21 -3.45
N VAL A 47 4.46 5.24 -4.72
CA VAL A 47 4.87 4.04 -5.48
C VAL A 47 6.28 4.23 -6.02
N GLU A 48 7.04 3.15 -6.07
CA GLU A 48 8.32 3.10 -6.77
C GLU A 48 8.14 2.31 -8.06
N VAL A 49 8.51 2.92 -9.19
CA VAL A 49 8.22 2.42 -10.53
C VAL A 49 9.48 2.31 -11.37
N ASN A 50 9.58 1.21 -12.10
CA ASN A 50 10.60 0.96 -13.11
C ASN A 50 9.93 0.46 -14.38
N THR A 51 10.06 1.21 -15.47
CA THR A 51 9.47 0.86 -16.78
C THR A 51 7.97 0.55 -16.67
N ASN A 52 7.21 1.44 -16.03
CA ASN A 52 5.78 1.32 -15.72
C ASN A 52 5.37 0.18 -14.78
N ASN A 53 6.33 -0.58 -14.25
CA ASN A 53 6.08 -1.64 -13.28
C ASN A 53 6.31 -1.11 -11.87
N ILE A 54 5.33 -1.30 -11.00
CA ILE A 54 5.45 -0.99 -9.58
C ILE A 54 6.30 -2.06 -8.93
N GLU A 55 7.31 -1.64 -8.17
CA GLU A 55 8.19 -2.49 -7.39
C GLU A 55 7.87 -2.41 -5.89
N THR A 56 7.49 -1.22 -5.42
CA THR A 56 7.14 -0.94 -4.01
C THR A 56 5.91 -0.05 -3.95
N ILE A 57 4.99 -0.33 -3.03
CA ILE A 57 3.93 0.61 -2.60
C ILE A 57 4.20 0.97 -1.15
N THR A 58 4.14 2.25 -0.82
CA THR A 58 4.29 2.77 0.55
C THR A 58 3.06 3.59 0.93
N ILE A 59 2.41 3.23 2.03
CA ILE A 59 1.31 4.01 2.61
C ILE A 59 1.84 4.63 3.89
N LYS A 60 1.64 5.93 4.10
CA LYS A 60 1.98 6.60 5.35
C LYS A 60 0.76 7.33 5.87
N SER A 61 0.39 7.03 7.10
CA SER A 61 -0.72 7.67 7.81
C SER A 61 -0.18 8.32 9.08
N LYS A 62 -0.56 9.59 9.30
CA LYS A 62 -0.27 10.29 10.56
C LYS A 62 -1.02 9.71 11.75
N LEU A 63 -2.03 8.87 11.51
CA LEU A 63 -2.85 8.20 12.52
C LEU A 63 -2.64 6.68 12.47
N LEU A 64 -2.69 6.04 13.63
CA LEU A 64 -2.65 4.57 13.73
C LEU A 64 -3.90 3.89 13.14
N ASN A 65 -5.07 4.52 13.28
CA ASN A 65 -6.33 4.01 12.75
C ASN A 65 -7.06 5.13 11.99
N THR A 66 -7.50 4.84 10.78
CA THR A 66 -8.35 5.75 10.00
C THR A 66 -9.10 4.95 8.93
N PRO A 67 -10.39 5.25 8.66
CA PRO A 67 -11.14 4.58 7.59
C PRO A 67 -10.47 4.69 6.22
N LEU A 68 -9.76 5.79 5.96
CA LEU A 68 -9.05 5.99 4.70
C LEU A 68 -7.94 4.94 4.50
N TYR A 69 -7.30 4.49 5.58
CA TYR A 69 -6.27 3.45 5.47
C TYR A 69 -6.90 2.10 5.13
N ASP A 70 -7.98 1.76 5.83
CA ASP A 70 -8.69 0.49 5.61
C ASP A 70 -9.21 0.41 4.17
N GLU A 71 -9.79 1.48 3.65
CA GLU A 71 -10.25 1.58 2.25
C GLU A 71 -9.12 1.37 1.24
N ILE A 72 -8.00 2.09 1.39
CA ILE A 72 -6.83 1.97 0.51
C ILE A 72 -6.27 0.54 0.58
N PHE A 73 -6.09 -0.01 1.78
CA PHE A 73 -5.44 -1.29 1.96
C PHE A 73 -6.29 -2.44 1.39
N ILE A 74 -7.60 -2.42 1.65
CA ILE A 74 -8.54 -3.41 1.10
C ILE A 74 -8.57 -3.35 -0.44
N ALA A 75 -8.61 -2.14 -1.02
CA ALA A 75 -8.58 -1.99 -2.47
C ALA A 75 -7.27 -2.51 -3.06
N LEU A 76 -6.12 -2.25 -2.43
CA LEU A 76 -4.83 -2.78 -2.85
C LEU A 76 -4.77 -4.32 -2.75
N GLU A 77 -5.29 -4.90 -1.67
CA GLU A 77 -5.37 -6.36 -1.51
C GLU A 77 -6.15 -7.02 -2.66
N LYS A 78 -7.29 -6.43 -3.04
CA LYS A 78 -8.11 -6.89 -4.16
C LYS A 78 -7.36 -6.74 -5.49
N SER A 79 -6.83 -5.56 -5.78
CA SER A 79 -6.16 -5.28 -7.05
C SER A 79 -4.86 -6.08 -7.25
N LEU A 80 -4.18 -6.45 -6.17
CA LEU A 80 -3.00 -7.32 -6.19
C LEU A 80 -3.35 -8.81 -6.07
N ASN A 81 -4.63 -9.16 -5.95
CA ASN A 81 -5.12 -10.53 -5.73
C ASN A 81 -4.40 -11.24 -4.56
N CYS A 82 -4.25 -10.54 -3.44
CA CYS A 82 -3.50 -11.02 -2.29
C CYS A 82 -4.26 -10.97 -0.96
N SER A 83 -5.57 -10.70 -0.98
CA SER A 83 -6.41 -10.60 0.23
C SER A 83 -6.13 -11.70 1.25
N SER A 84 -5.85 -11.30 2.50
CA SER A 84 -5.51 -12.25 3.56
C SER A 84 -5.80 -11.74 4.96
N VAL A 85 -6.42 -12.58 5.79
CA VAL A 85 -6.56 -12.33 7.24
C VAL A 85 -5.19 -12.13 7.93
N LYS A 86 -4.11 -12.65 7.35
CA LYS A 86 -2.75 -12.45 7.87
C LYS A 86 -2.35 -10.98 7.88
N PHE A 87 -2.71 -10.22 6.84
CA PHE A 87 -2.40 -8.80 6.76
C PHE A 87 -3.18 -8.00 7.80
N TYR A 88 -4.48 -8.29 7.94
CA TYR A 88 -5.31 -7.69 9.00
C TYR A 88 -4.76 -7.98 10.41
N ASN A 89 -4.39 -9.23 10.69
CA ASN A 89 -3.82 -9.61 12.00
C ASN A 89 -2.47 -8.91 12.25
N ALA A 90 -1.62 -8.79 11.23
CA ALA A 90 -0.34 -8.07 11.33
C ALA A 90 -0.55 -6.59 11.61
N TYR A 91 -1.47 -5.94 10.90
CA TYR A 91 -1.86 -4.55 11.11
C TYR A 91 -2.35 -4.32 12.55
N LYS A 92 -3.31 -5.14 13.03
CA LYS A 92 -3.82 -5.03 14.40
C LYS A 92 -2.74 -5.28 15.45
N SER A 93 -1.85 -6.24 15.23
CA SER A 93 -0.72 -6.52 16.12
C SER A 93 0.28 -5.38 16.16
N ALA A 94 0.60 -4.77 15.01
CA ALA A 94 1.49 -3.63 14.91
C ALA A 94 0.96 -2.46 15.75
N ILE A 95 -0.30 -2.07 15.56
CA ILE A 95 -0.93 -0.98 16.33
C ILE A 95 -0.94 -1.30 17.81
N LYS A 96 -1.44 -2.49 18.19
CA LYS A 96 -1.61 -2.87 19.60
C LYS A 96 -0.29 -2.78 20.37
N ASN A 97 0.80 -3.19 19.73
CA ASN A 97 2.12 -3.29 20.37
C ASN A 97 3.04 -2.12 20.04
N GLY A 98 2.61 -1.15 19.23
CA GLY A 98 3.45 -0.03 18.77
C GLY A 98 4.74 -0.47 18.08
N THR A 99 4.68 -1.54 17.26
CA THR A 99 5.87 -2.21 16.72
C THR A 99 5.81 -2.40 15.21
N VAL A 100 6.86 -3.01 14.65
CA VAL A 100 6.90 -3.46 13.25
C VAL A 100 6.44 -4.90 13.17
N VAL A 101 5.48 -5.20 12.31
CA VAL A 101 4.98 -6.56 12.05
C VAL A 101 4.93 -6.81 10.55
N THR A 102 5.43 -7.97 10.13
CA THR A 102 5.41 -8.40 8.72
C THR A 102 4.44 -9.56 8.55
N ALA A 103 3.74 -9.58 7.41
CA ALA A 103 2.94 -10.71 6.96
C ALA A 103 3.12 -10.94 5.45
N GLU A 104 2.88 -12.17 5.02
CA GLU A 104 3.09 -12.63 3.64
C GLU A 104 1.91 -13.49 3.16
N ASN A 105 1.46 -13.24 1.93
CA ASN A 105 0.42 -14.00 1.23
C ASN A 105 0.55 -13.84 -0.29
N ASN A 106 0.35 -14.91 -1.07
CA ASN A 106 0.39 -14.90 -2.54
C ASN A 106 1.66 -14.21 -3.13
N ASN A 107 2.83 -14.47 -2.54
CA ASN A 107 4.11 -13.83 -2.89
C ASN A 107 4.11 -12.31 -2.67
N ILE A 108 3.21 -11.77 -1.86
CA ILE A 108 3.19 -10.36 -1.45
C ILE A 108 3.56 -10.29 0.01
N LYS A 109 4.59 -9.49 0.30
CA LYS A 109 5.06 -9.15 1.63
C LYS A 109 4.57 -7.76 2.00
N VAL A 110 3.94 -7.65 3.18
CA VAL A 110 3.48 -6.40 3.76
C VAL A 110 4.14 -6.18 5.12
N VAL A 111 4.81 -5.05 5.27
CA VAL A 111 5.43 -4.60 6.53
C VAL A 111 4.60 -3.46 7.08
N HIS A 112 4.01 -3.63 8.26
CA HIS A 112 3.30 -2.58 9.01
C HIS A 112 4.20 -2.07 10.13
N ASP A 113 4.50 -0.78 10.14
CA ASP A 113 5.28 -0.10 11.17
C ASP A 113 4.39 0.91 11.88
N ALA A 114 4.02 0.59 13.12
CA ALA A 114 3.15 1.40 13.97
C ALA A 114 3.91 2.20 15.05
N ARG A 115 5.24 2.34 14.91
CA ARG A 115 6.04 3.06 15.89
C ARG A 115 5.70 4.56 15.87
N ASN A 116 5.94 5.23 16.99
CA ASN A 116 5.78 6.68 17.14
C ASN A 116 4.34 7.20 16.88
N GLY A 117 3.31 6.36 17.07
CA GLY A 117 1.91 6.78 16.94
C GLY A 117 1.45 7.02 15.50
N GLN A 118 2.21 6.55 14.51
CA GLN A 118 1.91 6.67 13.08
C GLN A 118 1.90 5.28 12.44
N LEU A 119 1.25 5.14 11.30
CA LEU A 119 1.24 3.88 10.55
C LEU A 119 1.95 4.05 9.21
N ASN A 120 3.06 3.35 9.04
CA ASN A 120 3.79 3.27 7.77
C ASN A 120 3.71 1.83 7.26
N VAL A 121 3.23 1.64 6.03
CA VAL A 121 3.07 0.32 5.43
C VAL A 121 3.87 0.23 4.16
N LYS A 122 4.64 -0.85 3.99
CA LYS A 122 5.40 -1.15 2.78
C LYS A 122 4.93 -2.48 2.19
N ILE A 123 4.56 -2.46 0.92
CA ILE A 123 4.12 -3.62 0.14
C ILE A 123 5.15 -3.90 -0.94
N THR A 124 5.62 -5.15 -1.02
CA THR A 124 6.63 -5.62 -1.98
C THR A 124 6.33 -7.05 -2.39
N LYS A 125 6.88 -7.50 -3.52
CA LYS A 125 6.80 -8.91 -3.92
C LYS A 125 7.90 -9.73 -3.22
N GLU A 126 7.52 -10.89 -2.69
CA GLU A 126 8.42 -11.88 -2.09
C GLU A 126 9.16 -12.67 -3.17
N ASN A 127 10.27 -13.32 -2.78
CA ASN A 127 11.15 -14.06 -3.69
C ASN A 127 10.56 -15.38 -4.15
#